data_AF-A0A0S8HTQ8-F1
#
_entry.id   AF-A0A0S8HTQ8-F1
#
_cell.length_a   1.000
_cell.length_b   1.000
_cell.length_c   1.000
_cell.angle_alpha   90.00
_cell.angle_beta   90.00
_cell.angle_gamma   90.00
#
_symmetry.space_group_name_H-M   'P 1'
#
loop_
_entity.id
_entity.type
_entity.pdbx_description
1 polymer ?
#
loop_
_entity_poly.entity_id
_entity_poly.type
_entity_poly.pdbx_seq_one_letter_code
_entity_poly.pdbx_strand_id
1 'polypeptide(L)'
;MTEFPGRTIRGLFALPKNRSPILWIGLAVLLSAVALVLVFSLGGKSQKVGQIPAEILAKIDREKAKARQEHAEFMKTPAGHLWQRHPYWSLETCQKIIEGQVFPGMSKEQAKEAVGRVIQVKEKRGDQQPEEWAVEGRSGERMILKFEGNALVEIERK
;
A
#
# COMPACT_ATOMS: atom_id res chain seq x y z
N MET A 1 9.40 -74.10 -43.78
CA MET A 1 10.59 -73.67 -43.00
C MET A 1 11.42 -72.81 -43.92
N THR A 2 11.45 -71.50 -43.69
CA THR A 2 12.11 -70.54 -44.58
C THR A 2 12.91 -69.56 -43.73
N GLU A 3 14.22 -69.75 -43.69
CA GLU A 3 15.17 -68.70 -43.37
C GLU A 3 15.25 -67.73 -44.55
N PHE A 4 15.25 -66.42 -44.29
CA PHE A 4 15.98 -65.44 -45.10
C PHE A 4 16.46 -64.27 -44.21
N PRO A 5 17.62 -63.67 -44.51
CA PRO A 5 18.47 -62.93 -43.59
C PRO A 5 18.22 -61.41 -43.62
N GLY A 6 18.88 -60.72 -42.70
CA GLY A 6 18.67 -59.31 -42.41
C GLY A 6 18.93 -58.31 -43.54
N ARG A 7 18.41 -57.09 -43.33
CA ARG A 7 18.92 -55.88 -43.97
C ARG A 7 18.54 -54.65 -43.15
N THR A 8 19.58 -53.91 -42.80
CA THR A 8 19.62 -52.52 -42.34
C THR A 8 18.63 -51.63 -43.10
N ILE A 9 17.77 -50.92 -42.36
CA ILE A 9 16.93 -49.85 -42.90
C ILE A 9 17.85 -48.66 -43.21
N ARG A 10 18.42 -48.66 -44.41
CA ARG A 10 18.95 -47.46 -45.08
C ARG A 10 17.89 -46.96 -46.05
N GLY A 11 17.29 -45.83 -45.73
CA GLY A 11 16.42 -45.03 -46.58
C GLY A 11 15.80 -43.94 -45.71
N LEU A 12 15.83 -42.65 -46.01
CA LEU A 12 15.88 -42.04 -47.33
C LEU A 12 16.24 -40.53 -47.18
N PHE A 13 17.44 -40.18 -46.73
CA PHE A 13 17.92 -38.80 -46.91
C PHE A 13 18.61 -38.68 -48.27
N ALA A 14 17.80 -38.74 -49.33
CA ALA A 14 18.20 -38.31 -50.65
C ALA A 14 18.10 -36.78 -50.70
N LEU A 15 19.18 -36.08 -50.34
CA LEU A 15 19.36 -34.67 -50.67
C LEU A 15 19.43 -34.56 -52.21
N PRO A 16 18.49 -33.85 -52.87
CA PRO A 16 18.55 -33.70 -54.31
C PRO A 16 19.73 -32.81 -54.69
N LYS A 17 20.75 -33.46 -55.27
CA LYS A 17 21.88 -32.87 -55.98
C LYS A 17 21.33 -32.06 -57.16
N ASN A 18 21.72 -30.80 -57.26
CA ASN A 18 21.28 -29.76 -58.22
C ASN A 18 19.87 -29.18 -58.01
N ARG A 19 19.76 -28.19 -57.12
CA ARG A 19 18.74 -27.14 -57.21
C ARG A 19 19.43 -25.78 -57.09
N SER A 20 19.14 -24.90 -58.04
CA SER A 20 19.78 -23.59 -58.21
C SER A 20 19.75 -22.81 -56.89
N PRO A 21 20.87 -22.20 -56.44
CA PRO A 21 20.94 -21.48 -55.17
C PRO A 21 19.88 -20.37 -55.06
N ILE A 22 19.45 -19.82 -56.21
CA ILE A 22 18.38 -18.83 -56.35
C ILE A 22 17.03 -19.35 -55.83
N LEU A 23 16.72 -20.64 -56.03
CA LEU A 23 15.47 -21.23 -55.55
C LEU A 23 15.44 -21.34 -54.02
N TRP A 24 16.59 -21.61 -53.39
CA TRP A 24 16.73 -21.65 -51.94
C TRP A 24 16.65 -20.26 -51.31
N ILE A 25 17.25 -19.26 -51.96
CA ILE A 25 17.14 -17.86 -51.54
C ILE A 25 15.68 -17.41 -51.64
N GLY A 26 15.01 -17.70 -52.75
CA GLY A 26 13.58 -17.39 -52.91
C GLY A 26 12.71 -18.05 -51.85
N LEU A 27 12.95 -19.32 -51.53
CA LEU A 27 12.23 -20.05 -50.50
C LEU A 27 12.48 -19.48 -49.10
N ALA A 28 13.73 -19.11 -48.78
CA ALA A 28 14.10 -18.52 -47.49
C ALA A 28 13.46 -17.13 -47.28
N VAL A 29 13.41 -16.32 -48.34
CA VAL A 29 12.72 -15.02 -48.32
C VAL A 29 11.21 -15.22 -48.12
N LEU A 30 10.61 -16.20 -48.80
CA LEU A 30 9.18 -16.48 -48.68
C LEU A 30 8.82 -16.95 -47.27
N LEU A 31 9.61 -17.84 -46.68
CA LEU A 31 9.42 -18.30 -45.30
C LEU A 31 9.62 -17.17 -44.28
N SER A 32 10.57 -16.27 -44.50
CA SER A 32 10.78 -15.10 -43.63
C SER A 32 9.60 -14.12 -43.70
N ALA A 33 9.05 -13.90 -44.89
CA ALA A 33 7.86 -13.07 -45.08
C ALA A 33 6.63 -13.69 -44.37
N VAL A 34 6.43 -15.00 -44.49
CA VAL A 34 5.35 -15.72 -43.80
C VAL A 34 5.54 -15.66 -42.28
N ALA A 35 6.78 -15.81 -41.78
CA ALA A 35 7.08 -15.69 -40.36
C ALA A 35 6.78 -14.27 -39.83
N LEU A 36 7.13 -13.22 -40.59
CA LEU A 36 6.79 -11.83 -40.25
C LEU A 36 5.27 -11.61 -40.22
N VAL A 37 4.53 -12.12 -41.21
CA VAL A 37 3.07 -12.02 -41.25
C VAL A 37 2.43 -12.77 -40.07
N LEU A 38 2.95 -13.94 -39.70
CA LEU A 38 2.49 -14.68 -38.53
C LEU A 38 2.79 -13.95 -37.22
N VAL A 39 3.98 -13.37 -37.05
CA VAL A 39 4.31 -12.57 -35.86
C VAL A 39 3.40 -11.34 -35.75
N PHE A 40 3.12 -10.65 -36.87
CA PHE A 40 2.19 -9.52 -36.87
C PHE A 40 0.73 -9.93 -36.64
N SER A 41 0.30 -11.07 -37.19
CA SER A 41 -1.09 -11.54 -37.07
C SER A 41 -1.38 -12.18 -35.71
N LEU A 42 -0.40 -12.86 -35.10
CA LEU A 42 -0.53 -13.44 -33.75
C LEU A 42 -0.17 -12.48 -32.62
N GLY A 43 0.66 -11.45 -32.87
CA GLY A 43 1.01 -10.40 -31.91
C GLY A 43 -0.10 -9.36 -31.67
N GLY A 44 -1.16 -9.37 -32.49
CA GLY A 44 -2.29 -8.45 -32.42
C GLY A 44 -3.40 -8.81 -31.43
N LYS A 45 -3.20 -9.81 -30.54
CA LYS A 45 -4.08 -9.93 -29.36
C LYS A 45 -3.69 -8.82 -28.39
N SER A 46 -4.20 -7.63 -28.67
CA SER A 46 -4.27 -6.50 -27.75
C SER A 46 -4.73 -7.03 -26.40
N GLN A 47 -3.77 -7.29 -25.53
CA GLN A 47 -3.98 -7.59 -24.13
C GLN A 47 -4.73 -6.37 -23.62
N LYS A 48 -6.05 -6.49 -23.42
CA LYS A 48 -6.89 -5.40 -22.94
C LYS A 48 -6.32 -4.95 -21.60
N VAL A 49 -5.49 -3.91 -21.65
CA VAL A 49 -5.01 -3.21 -20.47
C VAL A 49 -6.25 -2.60 -19.82
N GLY A 50 -6.60 -3.12 -18.65
CA GLY A 50 -7.25 -2.32 -17.61
C GLY A 50 -8.75 -2.07 -17.70
N GLN A 51 -9.58 -3.08 -17.97
CA GLN A 51 -10.96 -3.00 -17.46
C GLN A 51 -10.96 -3.59 -16.05
N ILE A 52 -10.93 -2.71 -15.04
CA ILE A 52 -11.23 -3.09 -13.66
C ILE A 52 -12.60 -3.78 -13.70
N PRO A 53 -12.71 -5.05 -13.27
CA PRO A 53 -13.97 -5.79 -13.28
C PRO A 53 -15.08 -4.96 -12.63
N ALA A 54 -16.27 -4.93 -13.23
CA ALA A 54 -17.41 -4.16 -12.73
C ALA A 54 -17.77 -4.51 -11.28
N GLU A 55 -17.49 -5.75 -10.86
CA GLU A 55 -17.64 -6.21 -9.48
C GLU A 55 -16.68 -5.50 -8.51
N ILE A 56 -15.44 -5.23 -8.93
CA ILE A 56 -14.45 -4.48 -8.13
C ILE A 56 -14.86 -3.02 -8.03
N LEU A 57 -15.35 -2.42 -9.13
CA LEU A 57 -15.87 -1.05 -9.11
C LEU A 57 -17.08 -0.93 -8.18
N ALA A 58 -18.04 -1.84 -8.26
CA ALA A 58 -19.20 -1.88 -7.37
C ALA A 58 -18.80 -2.08 -5.90
N LYS A 59 -17.76 -2.87 -5.62
CA LYS A 59 -17.22 -3.04 -4.27
C LYS A 59 -16.57 -1.76 -3.75
N ILE A 60 -15.76 -1.09 -4.58
CA ILE A 60 -15.14 0.20 -4.24
C ILE A 60 -16.21 1.25 -3.97
N ASP A 61 -17.28 1.32 -4.78
CA ASP A 61 -18.36 2.29 -4.58
C ASP A 61 -19.13 2.03 -3.28
N ARG A 62 -19.38 0.76 -2.93
CA ARG A 62 -19.99 0.39 -1.64
C ARG A 62 -19.09 0.76 -0.47
N GLU A 63 -17.80 0.45 -0.54
CA GLU A 63 -16.82 0.79 0.50
C GLU A 63 -16.68 2.31 0.65
N LYS A 64 -16.68 3.05 -0.45
CA LYS A 64 -16.65 4.51 -0.47
C LYS A 64 -17.92 5.12 0.12
N ALA A 65 -19.09 4.57 -0.19
CA ALA A 65 -20.36 5.00 0.40
C ALA A 65 -20.36 4.77 1.91
N LYS A 66 -19.88 3.59 2.36
CA LYS A 66 -19.76 3.27 3.78
C LYS A 66 -18.79 4.21 4.50
N ALA A 67 -17.59 4.43 3.94
CA ALA A 67 -16.59 5.33 4.49
C ALA A 67 -17.09 6.79 4.58
N ARG A 68 -17.89 7.24 3.58
CA ARG A 68 -18.53 8.56 3.63
C ARG A 68 -19.56 8.66 4.76
N GLN A 69 -20.35 7.62 4.97
CA GLN A 69 -21.32 7.58 6.05
C GLN A 69 -20.61 7.57 7.42
N GLU A 70 -19.62 6.71 7.61
CA GLU A 70 -18.81 6.65 8.83
C GLU A 70 -18.12 7.97 9.12
N HIS A 71 -17.58 8.63 8.08
CA HIS A 71 -16.97 9.95 8.22
C HIS A 71 -18.02 11.03 8.60
N ALA A 72 -19.20 11.02 7.98
CA ALA A 72 -20.26 11.95 8.31
C ALA A 72 -20.80 11.75 9.74
N GLU A 73 -20.84 10.52 10.22
CA GLU A 73 -21.18 10.18 11.59
C GLU A 73 -20.07 10.62 12.56
N PHE A 74 -18.80 10.36 12.25
CA PHE A 74 -17.65 10.81 13.03
C PHE A 74 -17.64 12.33 13.21
N MET A 75 -17.95 13.09 12.16
CA MET A 75 -17.97 14.55 12.17
C MET A 75 -19.02 15.16 13.11
N LYS A 76 -20.00 14.36 13.57
CA LYS A 76 -21.00 14.78 14.56
C LYS A 76 -20.56 14.49 16.00
N THR A 77 -19.48 13.73 16.19
CA THR A 77 -18.96 13.39 17.52
C THR A 77 -18.09 14.53 18.08
N PRO A 78 -17.83 14.56 19.41
CA PRO A 78 -16.87 15.50 19.98
C PRO A 78 -15.46 15.37 19.38
N ALA A 79 -15.06 14.14 19.01
CA ALA A 79 -13.78 13.90 18.33
C ALA A 79 -13.78 14.48 16.90
N GLY A 80 -14.91 14.39 16.19
CA GLY A 80 -15.12 15.07 14.91
C GLY A 80 -15.01 16.58 15.00
N HIS A 81 -15.60 17.18 16.03
CA HIS A 81 -15.46 18.62 16.28
C HIS A 81 -14.03 19.03 16.67
N LEU A 82 -13.30 18.19 17.39
CA LEU A 82 -11.88 18.40 17.65
C LEU A 82 -11.05 18.34 16.36
N TRP A 83 -11.33 17.35 15.50
CA TRP A 83 -10.67 17.19 14.21
C TRP A 83 -10.92 18.38 13.27
N GLN A 84 -12.14 18.96 13.27
CA GLN A 84 -12.44 20.19 12.52
C GLN A 84 -11.55 21.37 12.92
N ARG A 85 -11.16 21.46 14.20
CA ARG A 85 -10.23 22.48 14.70
C ARG A 85 -8.77 22.15 14.39
N HIS A 86 -8.43 20.86 14.37
CA HIS A 86 -7.07 20.35 14.12
C HIS A 86 -7.05 19.29 13.01
N PRO A 87 -7.25 19.69 11.72
CA PRO A 87 -7.40 18.74 10.62
C PRO A 87 -6.13 17.93 10.31
N TYR A 88 -4.99 18.37 10.85
CA TYR A 88 -3.70 17.69 10.76
C TYR A 88 -3.52 16.56 11.79
N TRP A 89 -4.47 16.40 12.73
CA TRP A 89 -4.46 15.26 13.64
C TRP A 89 -5.18 14.06 13.03
N SER A 90 -4.74 12.86 13.39
CA SER A 90 -5.44 11.64 12.98
C SER A 90 -6.78 11.52 13.70
N LEU A 91 -7.75 10.86 13.05
CA LEU A 91 -9.07 10.61 13.65
C LEU A 91 -8.94 9.81 14.95
N GLU A 92 -8.03 8.83 14.97
CA GLU A 92 -7.73 8.01 16.15
C GLU A 92 -7.14 8.84 17.28
N THR A 93 -6.22 9.76 16.97
CA THR A 93 -5.65 10.69 17.96
C THR A 93 -6.74 11.57 18.57
N CYS A 94 -7.63 12.12 17.75
CA CYS A 94 -8.74 12.95 18.24
C CYS A 94 -9.68 12.16 19.15
N GLN A 95 -9.95 10.90 18.80
CA GLN A 95 -10.77 10.00 19.61
C GLN A 95 -10.12 9.76 20.98
N LYS A 96 -8.84 9.37 21.01
CA LYS A 96 -8.08 9.16 22.26
C LYS A 96 -8.02 10.41 23.14
N ILE A 97 -7.85 11.59 22.55
CA ILE A 97 -7.83 12.88 23.27
C ILE A 97 -9.18 13.15 23.94
N ILE A 98 -10.29 12.93 23.23
CA ILE A 98 -11.63 13.13 23.80
C ILE A 98 -11.91 12.13 24.93
N GLU A 99 -11.40 10.90 24.81
CA GLU A 99 -11.43 9.89 25.87
C GLU A 99 -10.52 10.22 27.05
N GLY A 100 -9.73 11.30 26.98
CA GLY A 100 -8.81 11.73 28.03
C GLY A 100 -7.54 10.88 28.11
N GLN A 101 -7.24 10.09 27.09
CA GLN A 101 -6.06 9.24 27.05
C GLN A 101 -4.85 10.03 26.58
N VAL A 102 -3.73 9.81 27.26
CA VAL A 102 -2.43 10.39 26.94
C VAL A 102 -1.48 9.27 26.54
N PHE A 103 -0.70 9.46 25.47
CA PHE A 103 0.23 8.43 24.97
C PHE A 103 1.54 9.03 24.44
N PRO A 104 2.67 8.28 24.48
CA PRO A 104 3.95 8.75 23.97
C PRO A 104 3.90 9.15 22.49
N GLY A 105 4.60 10.23 22.14
CA GLY A 105 4.58 10.85 20.82
C GLY A 105 3.52 11.94 20.63
N MET A 106 2.60 12.12 21.60
CA MET A 106 1.68 13.26 21.59
C MET A 106 2.44 14.59 21.64
N SER A 107 1.92 15.60 20.94
CA SER A 107 2.40 16.97 21.09
C SER A 107 1.98 17.57 22.43
N LYS A 108 2.65 18.64 22.87
CA LYS A 108 2.23 19.40 24.07
C LYS A 108 0.79 19.90 23.96
N GLU A 109 0.37 20.34 22.77
CA GLU A 109 -1.01 20.76 22.50
C GLU A 109 -2.00 19.61 22.63
N GLN A 110 -1.69 18.45 22.05
CA GLN A 110 -2.53 17.25 22.13
C GLN A 110 -2.67 16.77 23.58
N ALA A 111 -1.57 16.73 24.32
CA ALA A 111 -1.56 16.35 25.72
C ALA A 111 -2.41 17.32 26.57
N LYS A 112 -2.32 18.63 26.30
CA LYS A 112 -3.13 19.65 26.99
C LYS A 112 -4.62 19.46 26.75
N GLU A 113 -5.03 19.19 25.50
CA GLU A 113 -6.43 18.89 25.17
C GLU A 113 -6.92 17.59 25.82
N ALA A 114 -6.05 16.58 25.95
CA ALA A 114 -6.40 15.29 26.56
C ALA A 114 -6.65 15.41 28.07
N VAL A 115 -5.74 16.04 28.80
CA VAL A 115 -5.81 16.12 30.27
C VAL A 115 -6.77 17.20 30.76
N GLY A 116 -6.95 18.28 29.99
CA GLY A 116 -7.82 19.40 30.35
C GLY A 116 -7.18 20.37 31.36
N ARG A 117 -6.54 19.88 32.44
CA ARG A 117 -5.90 20.74 33.45
C ARG A 117 -4.44 20.40 33.73
N VAL A 118 -3.58 21.39 33.52
CA VAL A 118 -2.17 21.37 33.95
C VAL A 118 -2.08 22.07 35.31
N ILE A 119 -1.58 21.35 36.32
CA ILE A 119 -1.43 21.87 37.70
C ILE A 119 -0.12 22.64 37.83
N GLN A 120 0.96 22.05 37.32
CA GLN A 120 2.30 22.60 37.46
C GLN A 120 3.15 22.23 36.25
N VAL A 121 3.93 23.19 35.77
CA VAL A 121 4.95 22.99 34.74
C VAL A 121 6.31 23.23 35.37
N LYS A 122 7.19 22.24 35.30
CA LYS A 122 8.62 22.42 35.56
C LYS A 122 9.32 22.51 34.21
N GLU A 123 9.75 23.71 33.88
CA GLU A 123 10.51 23.97 32.66
C GLU A 123 11.86 23.25 32.69
N LYS A 124 12.32 22.87 31.49
CA LYS A 124 13.63 22.25 31.28
C LYS A 124 14.74 23.12 31.87
N ARG A 125 15.49 22.58 32.85
CA ARG A 125 16.71 23.20 33.38
C ARG A 125 17.95 22.59 32.71
N GLY A 126 18.56 23.33 31.80
CA GLY A 126 19.74 22.89 31.05
C GLY A 126 19.43 21.84 29.99
N ASP A 127 20.46 21.17 29.45
CA ASP A 127 20.26 20.25 28.33
C ASP A 127 19.74 18.86 28.70
N GLN A 128 19.87 18.44 29.96
CA GLN A 128 19.68 17.04 30.38
C GLN A 128 18.33 16.72 31.02
N GLN A 129 17.53 17.71 31.42
CA GLN A 129 16.24 17.44 32.07
C GLN A 129 15.07 17.62 31.09
N PRO A 130 14.17 16.63 30.94
CA PRO A 130 12.95 16.82 30.18
C PRO A 130 12.03 17.82 30.92
N GLU A 131 11.14 18.45 30.17
CA GLU A 131 10.12 19.33 30.75
C GLU A 131 9.02 18.47 31.40
N GLU A 132 8.71 18.71 32.67
CA GLU A 132 7.74 17.90 33.42
C GLU A 132 6.44 18.68 33.64
N TRP A 133 5.32 18.11 33.24
CA TRP A 133 4.00 18.66 33.51
C TRP A 133 3.28 17.77 34.52
N ALA A 134 2.98 18.30 35.70
CA ALA A 134 2.03 17.68 36.61
C ALA A 134 0.61 18.04 36.16
N VAL A 135 -0.17 17.03 35.80
CA VAL A 135 -1.50 17.17 35.21
C VAL A 135 -2.51 16.35 35.99
N GLU A 136 -3.78 16.75 35.88
CA GLU A 136 -4.92 16.00 36.37
C GLU A 136 -5.72 15.57 35.15
N GLY A 137 -5.82 14.25 34.93
CA GLY A 137 -6.61 13.69 33.85
C GLY A 137 -8.11 13.93 34.07
N ARG A 138 -8.92 13.74 33.01
CA ARG A 138 -10.38 13.96 33.08
C ARG A 138 -11.09 13.05 34.09
N SER A 139 -10.49 11.91 34.44
CA SER A 139 -10.95 10.98 35.48
C SER A 139 -10.58 11.44 36.90
N GLY A 140 -9.81 12.52 37.06
CA GLY A 140 -9.25 12.97 38.34
C GLY A 140 -7.92 12.29 38.72
N GLU A 141 -7.38 11.44 37.85
CA GLU A 141 -6.07 10.80 38.06
C GLU A 141 -4.93 11.81 37.92
N ARG A 142 -3.96 11.78 38.84
CA ARG A 142 -2.78 12.65 38.77
C ARG A 142 -1.68 11.97 37.98
N MET A 143 -1.09 12.70 37.05
CA MET A 143 -0.03 12.18 36.17
C MET A 143 1.11 13.19 36.08
N ILE A 144 2.30 12.70 35.81
CA ILE A 144 3.45 13.51 35.38
C ILE A 144 3.75 13.14 33.94
N LEU A 145 3.70 14.13 33.06
CA LEU A 145 4.03 14.02 31.65
C LEU A 145 5.42 14.60 31.42
N LYS A 146 6.34 13.83 30.85
CA LYS A 146 7.68 14.31 30.53
C LYS A 146 7.83 14.55 29.03
N PHE A 147 8.22 15.76 28.66
CA PHE A 147 8.37 16.18 27.28
C PHE A 147 9.82 16.40 26.91
N GLU A 148 10.20 15.90 25.73
CA GLU A 148 11.43 16.29 25.04
C GLU A 148 11.06 17.15 23.83
N GLY A 149 11.40 18.44 23.90
CA GLY A 149 10.97 19.41 22.88
C GLY A 149 9.44 19.54 22.86
N ASN A 150 8.80 19.07 21.78
CA ASN A 150 7.34 19.07 21.65
C ASN A 150 6.73 17.67 21.75
N ALA A 151 7.53 16.62 21.98
CA ALA A 151 7.02 15.25 22.02
C ALA A 151 6.94 14.73 23.46
N LEU A 152 5.81 14.11 23.80
CA LEU A 152 5.66 13.39 25.05
C LEU A 152 6.46 12.09 25.01
N VAL A 153 7.41 11.91 25.93
CA VAL A 153 8.27 10.72 25.96
C VAL A 153 7.87 9.74 27.07
N GLU A 154 7.42 10.25 28.21
CA GLU A 154 7.13 9.41 29.38
C GLU A 154 5.89 9.90 30.12
N ILE A 155 5.15 8.95 30.70
CA ILE A 155 3.91 9.18 31.46
C ILE A 155 4.03 8.42 32.77
N GLU A 156 4.14 9.14 33.89
CA GLU A 156 4.11 8.57 35.23
C GLU A 156 2.73 8.79 35.85
N ARG A 157 2.02 7.71 36.21
CA ARG A 157 0.71 7.79 36.87
C ARG A 157 0.88 7.66 38.38
N LYS A 158 0.19 8.50 39.16
CA LYS A 158 0.24 8.51 40.63
C LYS A 158 -1.05 8.00 41.25
#